data_AF-E4TFE1-F1
#
_entry.id   AF-E4TFE1-F1
#
_cell.length_a   1.000
_cell.length_b   1.000
_cell.length_c   1.000
_cell.angle_alpha   90.00
_cell.angle_beta   90.00
_cell.angle_gamma   90.00
#
_symmetry.space_group_name_H-M   'P 1'
#
loop_
_entity.id
_entity.type
_entity.pdbx_description
1 polymer ?
#
loop_
_entity_poly.entity_id
_entity_poly.type
_entity_poly.pdbx_seq_one_letter_code
_entity_poly.pdbx_strand_id
1 'polypeptide(L)'
;MDNIVAFLKNPNGHNEDGYNQLYNLFCRIAEKFDIEDTLEEFHNFLLFKLFNNASLTRFLMEVEEKQVIMSFVRKMIINHLFTMFKNKKDDISIFDNLTGDANDDSDLTIGDTIKDSSLAAEIIFEAYELLRLVRDQFSDKKLRILCHYFYSGEYVFIEDMNQNAFYKSVERIKKDLTDICLSNRFSEEAVSYFIQEIYLSEICEKFRINM
;
A
#
# COMPACT_ATOMS: atom_id res chain seq x y z
N MET A 1 5.81 -19.41 9.54
CA MET A 1 5.96 -17.95 9.31
C MET A 1 7.42 -17.53 9.40
N ASP A 2 8.15 -17.91 10.45
CA ASP A 2 9.60 -17.63 10.57
C ASP A 2 10.42 -18.14 9.38
N ASN A 3 10.07 -19.32 8.86
CA ASN A 3 10.76 -19.92 7.72
C ASN A 3 10.53 -19.14 6.42
N ILE A 4 9.35 -18.51 6.23
CA ILE A 4 9.07 -17.66 5.07
C ILE A 4 9.99 -16.44 5.09
N VAL A 5 10.06 -15.72 6.20
CA VAL A 5 10.93 -14.53 6.32
C VAL A 5 12.40 -14.90 6.12
N ALA A 6 12.85 -16.03 6.69
CA ALA A 6 14.20 -16.53 6.47
C ALA A 6 14.47 -16.87 4.99
N PHE A 7 13.50 -17.45 4.27
CA PHE A 7 13.60 -17.71 2.84
C PHE A 7 13.67 -16.40 2.03
N LEU A 8 12.83 -15.42 2.36
CA LEU A 8 12.81 -14.12 1.67
C LEU A 8 14.13 -13.36 1.83
N LYS A 9 14.73 -13.38 3.03
CA LYS A 9 16.01 -12.70 3.29
C LYS A 9 17.21 -13.43 2.69
N ASN A 10 17.11 -14.75 2.49
CA ASN A 10 18.18 -15.56 1.90
C ASN A 10 17.63 -16.69 1.01
N PRO A 11 17.16 -16.37 -0.21
CA PRO A 11 16.48 -17.33 -1.07
C PRO A 11 17.40 -18.44 -1.62
N ASN A 12 18.71 -18.21 -1.65
CA ASN A 12 19.70 -19.20 -2.07
C ASN A 12 20.11 -20.16 -0.94
N GLY A 13 19.75 -19.86 0.31
CA GLY A 13 20.16 -20.63 1.48
C GLY A 13 19.19 -21.76 1.80
N HIS A 14 19.12 -22.82 0.97
CA HIS A 14 18.47 -24.13 1.23
C HIS A 14 17.25 -24.11 2.20
N ASN A 15 16.33 -23.15 2.07
CA ASN A 15 15.20 -22.98 2.98
C ASN A 15 13.92 -23.43 2.27
N GLU A 16 13.89 -24.72 1.92
CA GLU A 16 12.76 -25.37 1.24
C GLU A 16 11.46 -25.24 2.04
N ASP A 17 11.55 -25.27 3.37
CA ASP A 17 10.40 -25.05 4.26
C ASP A 17 9.79 -23.66 4.11
N GLY A 18 10.62 -22.62 4.01
CA GLY A 18 10.17 -21.25 3.80
C GLY A 18 9.53 -21.04 2.43
N TYR A 19 10.13 -21.62 1.40
CA TYR A 19 9.59 -21.66 0.05
C TYR A 19 8.21 -22.36 0.02
N ASN A 20 8.11 -23.57 0.59
CA ASN A 20 6.87 -24.35 0.61
C ASN A 20 5.77 -23.65 1.42
N GLN A 21 6.13 -23.01 2.55
CA GLN A 21 5.17 -22.22 3.32
C GLN A 21 4.67 -20.99 2.56
N LEU A 22 5.54 -20.35 1.76
CA LEU A 22 5.16 -19.22 0.92
C LEU A 22 4.28 -19.66 -0.25
N TYR A 23 4.57 -20.80 -0.88
CA TYR A 23 3.73 -21.40 -1.91
C TYR A 23 2.34 -21.74 -1.36
N ASN A 24 2.26 -22.42 -0.21
CA ASN A 24 0.98 -22.73 0.44
C ASN A 24 0.18 -21.50 0.85
N LEU A 25 0.84 -20.37 1.11
CA LEU A 25 0.18 -19.09 1.36
C LEU A 25 -0.35 -18.48 0.06
N PHE A 26 0.42 -18.57 -1.02
CA PHE A 26 0.00 -18.14 -2.35
C PHE A 26 -1.25 -18.90 -2.80
N CYS A 27 -1.24 -20.23 -2.74
CA CYS A 27 -2.37 -21.08 -3.13
C CYS A 27 -3.63 -20.75 -2.33
N ARG A 28 -3.53 -20.65 -0.99
CA ARG A 28 -4.66 -20.27 -0.13
C ARG A 28 -5.27 -18.91 -0.44
N ILE A 29 -4.50 -18.01 -1.04
CA ILE A 29 -5.01 -16.71 -1.48
C ILE A 29 -5.58 -16.85 -2.90
N ALA A 30 -4.94 -17.61 -3.79
CA ALA A 30 -5.39 -17.88 -5.16
C ALA A 30 -6.75 -18.59 -5.21
N GLU A 31 -7.01 -19.53 -4.30
CA GLU A 31 -8.31 -20.18 -4.10
C GLU A 31 -9.45 -19.17 -3.94
N LYS A 32 -9.19 -18.02 -3.30
CA LYS A 32 -10.19 -16.96 -3.10
C LYS A 32 -10.54 -16.20 -4.37
N PHE A 33 -9.69 -16.28 -5.39
CA PHE A 33 -9.85 -15.60 -6.68
C PHE A 33 -10.23 -16.57 -7.80
N ASP A 34 -10.50 -17.86 -7.49
CA ASP A 34 -10.79 -18.90 -8.49
C ASP A 34 -9.72 -18.97 -9.61
N ILE A 35 -8.47 -18.72 -9.22
CA ILE A 35 -7.29 -18.86 -10.07
C ILE A 35 -6.77 -20.27 -9.85
N GLU A 36 -6.72 -21.08 -10.91
CA GLU A 36 -6.13 -22.40 -10.84
C GLU A 36 -4.66 -22.30 -10.40
N ASP A 37 -4.32 -23.07 -9.38
CA ASP A 37 -2.97 -23.14 -8.84
C ASP A 37 -2.02 -23.72 -9.88
N THR A 38 -1.22 -22.84 -10.50
CA THR A 38 -0.04 -23.29 -11.24
C THR A 38 1.20 -22.91 -10.44
N LEU A 39 2.01 -23.93 -10.13
CA LEU A 39 3.35 -23.76 -9.57
C LEU A 39 4.19 -22.76 -10.40
N GLU A 40 3.95 -22.76 -11.72
CA GLU A 40 4.50 -21.81 -12.66
C GLU A 40 4.16 -20.36 -12.32
N GLU A 41 2.90 -20.06 -11.98
CA GLU A 41 2.50 -18.70 -11.62
C GLU A 41 3.12 -18.26 -10.31
N PHE A 42 3.25 -19.17 -9.36
CA PHE A 42 3.98 -18.89 -8.13
C PHE A 42 5.45 -18.57 -8.43
N HIS A 43 6.11 -19.31 -9.33
CA HIS A 43 7.47 -18.99 -9.78
C HIS A 43 7.56 -17.64 -10.49
N ASN A 44 6.59 -17.31 -11.33
CA ASN A 44 6.51 -16.00 -11.98
C ASN A 44 6.37 -14.86 -10.96
N PHE A 45 5.52 -15.05 -9.94
CA PHE A 45 5.42 -14.13 -8.82
C PHE A 45 6.77 -13.96 -8.11
N LEU A 46 7.46 -15.06 -7.77
CA LEU A 46 8.76 -15.00 -7.10
C LEU A 46 9.81 -14.28 -7.95
N LEU A 47 9.93 -14.62 -9.23
CA LEU A 47 10.97 -14.09 -10.09
C LEU A 47 10.69 -12.63 -10.47
N PHE A 48 9.50 -12.33 -10.97
CA PHE A 48 9.24 -11.04 -11.61
C PHE A 48 8.62 -10.00 -10.67
N LYS A 49 7.97 -10.41 -9.59
CA LYS A 49 7.33 -9.49 -8.64
C LYS A 49 8.08 -9.39 -7.34
N LEU A 50 8.58 -10.51 -6.82
CA LEU A 50 9.25 -10.54 -5.52
C LEU A 50 10.74 -10.21 -5.67
N PHE A 51 11.55 -11.09 -6.25
CA PHE A 51 13.02 -10.97 -6.21
C PHE A 51 13.62 -10.01 -7.24
N ASN A 52 12.90 -9.66 -8.30
CA ASN A 52 13.33 -8.63 -9.24
C ASN A 52 12.97 -7.20 -8.77
N ASN A 53 12.40 -7.05 -7.57
CA ASN A 53 12.09 -5.76 -6.97
C ASN A 53 13.25 -5.29 -6.05
N ALA A 54 14.01 -4.30 -6.52
CA ALA A 54 15.15 -3.75 -5.77
C ALA A 54 14.72 -3.09 -4.44
N SER A 55 13.54 -2.46 -4.42
CA SER A 55 12.95 -1.87 -3.21
C SER A 55 12.59 -2.94 -2.19
N LEU A 56 12.06 -4.09 -2.65
CA LEU A 56 11.78 -5.23 -1.78
C LEU A 56 13.05 -5.83 -1.18
N THR A 57 14.10 -5.97 -1.99
CA THR A 57 15.38 -6.49 -1.51
C THR A 57 15.93 -5.62 -0.37
N ARG A 58 15.84 -4.29 -0.51
CA ARG A 58 16.22 -3.34 0.53
C ARG A 58 15.32 -3.47 1.77
N PHE A 59 13.99 -3.52 1.58
CA PHE A 59 13.02 -3.69 2.67
C PHE A 59 13.29 -4.95 3.50
N LEU A 60 13.57 -6.07 2.86
CA LEU A 60 13.87 -7.34 3.55
C LEU A 60 15.16 -7.27 4.38
N MET A 61 16.13 -6.42 3.99
CA MET A 61 17.36 -6.20 4.73
C MET A 61 17.17 -5.26 5.92
N GLU A 62 16.36 -4.20 5.78
CA GLU A 62 16.21 -3.14 6.78
C GLU A 62 15.14 -3.43 7.84
N VAL A 63 14.12 -4.22 7.50
CA VAL A 63 13.02 -4.53 8.43
C VAL A 63 13.31 -5.81 9.21
N GLU A 64 13.32 -5.73 10.54
CA GLU A 64 13.46 -6.89 11.43
C GLU A 64 12.11 -7.48 11.84
N GLU A 65 11.05 -6.67 11.82
CA GLU A 65 9.71 -7.07 12.24
C GLU A 65 9.04 -8.03 11.26
N LYS A 66 9.02 -9.31 11.62
CA LYS A 66 8.48 -10.39 10.79
C LYS A 66 7.03 -10.18 10.37
N GLN A 67 6.19 -9.62 11.23
CA GLN A 67 4.78 -9.38 10.92
C GLN A 67 4.58 -8.33 9.82
N VAL A 68 5.47 -7.33 9.77
CA VAL A 68 5.46 -6.30 8.74
C VAL A 68 5.87 -6.91 7.40
N ILE A 69 6.92 -7.73 7.37
CA ILE A 69 7.35 -8.47 6.17
C ILE A 69 6.24 -9.39 5.66
N MET A 70 5.60 -10.16 6.55
CA MET A 70 4.53 -11.08 6.17
C MET A 70 3.29 -10.36 5.65
N SER A 71 2.92 -9.23 6.25
CA SER A 71 1.80 -8.40 5.77
C SER A 71 2.08 -7.85 4.38
N PHE A 72 3.31 -7.40 4.13
CA PHE A 72 3.74 -6.91 2.84
C PHE A 72 3.68 -8.01 1.75
N VAL A 73 4.26 -9.19 2.03
CA VAL A 73 4.25 -10.33 1.10
C VAL A 73 2.84 -10.78 0.77
N ARG A 74 1.95 -10.86 1.77
CA ARG A 74 0.52 -11.17 1.55
C ARG A 74 -0.13 -10.17 0.61
N LYS A 75 0.13 -8.88 0.81
CA LYS A 75 -0.42 -7.84 -0.05
C LYS A 75 0.07 -7.98 -1.49
N MET A 76 1.37 -8.23 -1.69
CA MET A 76 1.91 -8.47 -3.03
C MET A 76 1.27 -9.66 -3.73
N ILE A 77 1.10 -10.78 -3.01
CA ILE A 77 0.40 -11.96 -3.53
C ILE A 77 -1.02 -11.59 -3.96
N ILE A 78 -1.77 -10.88 -3.10
CA ILE A 78 -3.13 -10.44 -3.39
C ILE A 78 -3.18 -9.57 -4.64
N ASN A 79 -2.32 -8.58 -4.81
CA ASN A 79 -2.38 -7.70 -5.99
C ASN A 79 -2.01 -8.44 -7.27
N HIS A 80 -1.03 -9.34 -7.18
CA HIS A 80 -0.58 -10.13 -8.31
C HIS A 80 -1.73 -11.02 -8.81
N LEU A 81 -2.36 -11.77 -7.90
CA LEU A 81 -3.51 -12.60 -8.19
C LEU A 81 -4.72 -11.77 -8.66
N PHE A 82 -4.97 -10.62 -8.04
CA PHE A 82 -6.05 -9.73 -8.47
C PHE A 82 -5.84 -9.22 -9.91
N THR A 83 -4.60 -8.88 -10.28
CA THR A 83 -4.27 -8.46 -11.65
C THR A 83 -4.56 -9.59 -12.64
N MET A 84 -4.18 -10.82 -12.30
CA MET A 84 -4.48 -11.99 -13.11
C MET A 84 -5.98 -12.25 -13.22
N PHE A 85 -6.70 -12.20 -12.10
CA PHE A 85 -8.14 -12.36 -12.06
C PHE A 85 -8.84 -11.34 -12.95
N LYS A 86 -8.42 -10.08 -12.88
CA LYS A 86 -8.95 -9.00 -13.72
C LYS A 86 -8.67 -9.28 -15.20
N ASN A 87 -7.43 -9.62 -15.56
CA ASN A 87 -7.09 -9.94 -16.95
C ASN A 87 -7.87 -11.15 -17.47
N LYS A 88 -8.04 -12.19 -16.65
CA LYS A 88 -8.85 -13.38 -16.96
C LYS A 88 -10.33 -13.03 -17.11
N LYS A 89 -10.87 -12.13 -16.29
CA LYS A 89 -12.24 -11.62 -16.42
C LYS A 89 -12.43 -10.75 -17.65
N ASP A 90 -11.44 -9.95 -18.02
CA ASP A 90 -11.49 -9.14 -19.23
C ASP A 90 -11.47 -10.05 -20.47
N ASP A 91 -10.67 -11.13 -20.46
CA ASP A 91 -10.67 -12.18 -21.48
C ASP A 91 -11.99 -12.98 -21.51
N ILE A 92 -12.55 -13.33 -20.34
CA ILE A 92 -13.86 -14.01 -20.25
C ILE A 92 -14.99 -13.07 -20.66
N SER A 93 -14.94 -11.76 -20.39
CA SER A 93 -15.98 -10.78 -20.76
C SER A 93 -16.06 -10.56 -22.28
N ILE A 94 -14.97 -10.79 -22.99
CA ILE A 94 -14.94 -10.81 -24.46
C ILE A 94 -15.66 -12.06 -24.99
N PHE A 95 -15.69 -13.17 -24.22
CA PHE A 95 -16.38 -14.41 -24.57
C PHE A 95 -17.82 -14.49 -24.02
N ASP A 96 -18.12 -13.93 -22.85
CA ASP A 96 -19.41 -13.98 -22.15
C ASP A 96 -20.45 -12.97 -22.67
N ASN A 97 -20.03 -12.00 -23.49
CA ASN A 97 -20.96 -11.21 -24.30
C ASN A 97 -21.71 -12.06 -25.37
N LEU A 98 -21.56 -13.39 -25.35
CA LEU A 98 -22.33 -14.32 -26.18
C LEU A 98 -23.37 -15.17 -25.43
N THR A 99 -23.40 -15.28 -24.09
CA THR A 99 -24.43 -16.12 -23.41
C THR A 99 -24.72 -15.75 -21.94
N GLY A 100 -25.78 -14.96 -21.73
CA GLY A 100 -26.91 -15.26 -20.81
C GLY A 100 -26.71 -15.51 -19.30
N ASP A 101 -27.20 -14.52 -18.52
CA ASP A 101 -28.14 -14.58 -17.37
C ASP A 101 -27.92 -15.47 -16.10
N ALA A 102 -28.13 -14.77 -14.95
CA ALA A 102 -28.87 -15.15 -13.74
C ALA A 102 -28.17 -15.60 -12.42
N ASN A 103 -28.48 -14.79 -11.38
CA ASN A 103 -28.88 -15.08 -9.98
C ASN A 103 -27.87 -15.45 -8.85
N ASP A 104 -27.78 -14.51 -7.89
CA ASP A 104 -28.11 -14.59 -6.43
C ASP A 104 -27.59 -15.77 -5.59
N ASP A 105 -26.71 -15.52 -4.59
CA ASP A 105 -27.06 -15.20 -3.19
C ASP A 105 -25.87 -15.51 -2.21
N SER A 106 -25.69 -14.64 -1.22
CA SER A 106 -24.87 -14.73 0.01
C SER A 106 -23.49 -15.43 0.01
N ASP A 107 -22.42 -14.66 -0.18
CA ASP A 107 -21.15 -14.72 0.57
C ASP A 107 -20.30 -13.53 0.10
N LEU A 108 -19.50 -12.91 0.99
CA LEU A 108 -18.66 -11.72 0.73
C LEU A 108 -18.33 -11.53 -0.75
N THR A 109 -19.10 -10.67 -1.41
CA THR A 109 -19.09 -10.64 -2.87
C THR A 109 -17.84 -9.92 -3.35
N ILE A 110 -17.35 -10.27 -4.53
CA ILE A 110 -16.31 -9.52 -5.25
C ILE A 110 -16.64 -8.01 -5.27
N GLY A 111 -17.92 -7.64 -5.20
CA GLY A 111 -18.44 -6.28 -5.03
C GLY A 111 -17.89 -5.51 -3.82
N ASP A 112 -17.61 -6.19 -2.70
CA ASP A 112 -17.00 -5.58 -1.51
C ASP A 112 -15.49 -5.34 -1.69
N THR A 113 -14.88 -6.05 -2.65
CA THR A 113 -13.49 -5.82 -3.09
C THR A 113 -13.41 -4.75 -4.19
N ILE A 114 -14.54 -4.43 -4.84
CA ILE A 114 -14.63 -3.50 -5.99
C ILE A 114 -14.79 -2.04 -5.55
N LYS A 115 -15.14 -1.75 -4.30
CA LYS A 115 -15.49 -0.38 -3.90
C LYS A 115 -14.34 0.57 -3.59
N ASP A 116 -13.10 0.10 -3.57
CA ASP A 116 -11.96 1.01 -3.58
C ASP A 116 -10.99 0.64 -4.69
N SER A 117 -10.79 1.66 -5.53
CA SER A 117 -10.00 1.74 -6.75
C SER A 117 -8.84 0.75 -6.88
N SER A 118 -8.53 0.41 -8.14
CA SER A 118 -7.36 -0.32 -8.60
C SER A 118 -6.03 0.40 -8.33
N LEU A 119 -5.84 0.94 -7.13
CA LEU A 119 -4.61 1.57 -6.71
C LEU A 119 -3.60 0.47 -6.45
N ALA A 120 -2.54 0.45 -7.25
CA ALA A 120 -1.46 -0.52 -7.09
C ALA A 120 -0.97 -0.45 -5.63
N ALA A 121 -0.85 -1.59 -4.94
CA ALA A 121 -0.45 -1.55 -3.53
C ALA A 121 0.93 -0.93 -3.29
N GLU A 122 1.75 -0.82 -4.33
CA GLU A 122 2.99 -0.05 -4.36
C GLU A 122 2.73 1.43 -4.01
N ILE A 123 1.70 2.05 -4.60
CA ILE A 123 1.26 3.41 -4.30
C ILE A 123 0.83 3.53 -2.84
N ILE A 124 0.00 2.58 -2.37
CA ILE A 124 -0.45 2.57 -0.97
C ILE A 124 0.75 2.42 -0.03
N PHE A 125 1.70 1.54 -0.36
CA PHE A 125 2.87 1.28 0.47
C PHE A 125 3.79 2.51 0.57
N GLU A 126 4.13 3.11 -0.56
CA GLU A 126 4.91 4.34 -0.60
C GLU A 126 4.22 5.46 0.20
N ALA A 127 2.89 5.55 0.13
CA ALA A 127 2.13 6.50 0.91
C ALA A 127 2.19 6.24 2.44
N TYR A 128 2.19 4.98 2.88
CA TYR A 128 2.36 4.63 4.30
C TYR A 128 3.82 4.78 4.78
N GLU A 129 4.82 4.55 3.93
CA GLU A 129 6.21 4.89 4.27
C GLU A 129 6.41 6.41 4.37
N LEU A 130 5.78 7.18 3.48
CA LEU A 130 5.75 8.63 3.59
C LEU A 130 5.06 9.07 4.89
N LEU A 131 3.97 8.43 5.29
CA LEU A 131 3.32 8.67 6.58
C LEU A 131 4.27 8.44 7.76
N ARG A 132 5.01 7.32 7.75
CA ARG A 132 5.99 7.01 8.80
C ARG A 132 7.06 8.09 8.90
N LEU A 133 7.69 8.43 7.77
CA LEU A 133 8.73 9.46 7.72
C LEU A 133 8.22 10.83 8.16
N VAL A 134 7.01 11.20 7.75
CA VAL A 134 6.37 12.45 8.17
C VAL A 134 6.10 12.45 9.68
N ARG A 135 5.60 11.36 10.27
CA ARG A 135 5.39 11.27 11.72
C ARG A 135 6.70 11.33 12.51
N ASP A 136 7.76 10.72 11.99
CA ASP A 136 9.07 10.70 12.65
C ASP A 136 9.77 12.08 12.59
N GLN A 137 9.61 12.81 11.49
CA GLN A 137 10.35 14.06 11.24
C GLN A 137 9.56 15.34 11.55
N PHE A 138 8.24 15.30 11.46
CA PHE A 138 7.41 16.49 11.70
C PHE A 138 6.89 16.50 13.13
N SER A 139 7.19 17.56 13.86
CA SER A 139 6.53 17.86 15.13
C SER A 139 5.02 18.04 14.93
N ASP A 140 4.22 17.79 15.97
CA ASP A 140 2.77 18.08 16.01
C ASP A 140 2.42 19.48 15.50
N LYS A 141 3.24 20.48 15.82
CA LYS A 141 3.05 21.85 15.33
C LYS A 141 3.11 21.92 13.81
N LYS A 142 4.09 21.26 13.17
CA LYS A 142 4.20 21.20 11.70
C LYS A 142 3.00 20.49 11.09
N LEU A 143 2.56 19.38 11.72
CA LEU A 143 1.40 18.63 11.24
C LEU A 143 0.12 19.49 11.29
N ARG A 144 -0.13 20.18 12.40
CA ARG A 144 -1.27 21.12 12.55
C ARG A 144 -1.24 22.27 11.54
N ILE A 145 -0.07 22.83 11.25
CA ILE A 145 0.09 23.91 10.26
C ILE A 145 -0.35 23.40 8.87
N LEU A 146 0.08 22.20 8.50
CA LEU A 146 -0.23 21.63 7.20
C LEU A 146 -1.71 21.21 7.10
N CYS A 147 -2.32 20.70 8.18
CA CYS A 147 -3.77 20.50 8.25
C CYS A 147 -4.56 21.81 8.08
N HIS A 148 -4.15 22.89 8.76
CA HIS A 148 -4.79 24.20 8.58
C HIS A 148 -4.66 24.72 7.15
N TYR A 149 -3.54 24.44 6.49
CA TYR A 149 -3.34 24.80 5.09
C TYR A 149 -4.31 24.07 4.16
N PHE A 150 -4.52 22.75 4.34
CA PHE A 150 -5.41 21.98 3.48
C PHE A 150 -6.90 22.25 3.68
N TYR A 151 -7.34 22.56 4.91
CA TYR A 151 -8.74 22.87 5.19
C TYR A 151 -9.13 24.35 4.97
N SER A 152 -8.19 25.17 4.48
CA SER A 152 -8.46 26.52 3.92
C SER A 152 -9.40 27.41 4.76
N GLY A 153 -9.25 27.39 6.08
CA GLY A 153 -9.94 28.32 6.98
C GLY A 153 -11.29 27.88 7.53
N GLU A 154 -11.82 26.70 7.17
CA GLU A 154 -13.03 26.15 7.84
C GLU A 154 -12.73 25.74 9.30
N TYR A 155 -11.48 25.35 9.58
CA TYR A 155 -11.05 24.84 10.89
C TYR A 155 -9.76 25.52 11.35
N VAL A 156 -9.77 26.06 12.58
CA VAL A 156 -8.64 26.78 13.17
C VAL A 156 -7.75 25.84 13.98
N PHE A 157 -6.83 25.13 13.33
CA PHE A 157 -5.93 24.21 14.05
C PHE A 157 -4.84 24.94 14.88
N ILE A 158 -4.70 26.26 14.72
CA ILE A 158 -3.69 27.10 15.38
C ILE A 158 -4.26 28.50 15.64
N GLU A 159 -4.48 28.84 16.91
CA GLU A 159 -5.03 30.14 17.31
C GLU A 159 -3.95 31.24 17.47
N ASP A 160 -2.71 30.87 17.81
CA ASP A 160 -1.64 31.81 18.21
C ASP A 160 -0.64 32.18 17.08
N MET A 161 -1.05 32.12 15.81
CA MET A 161 -0.14 32.38 14.69
C MET A 161 -0.64 33.48 13.76
N ASN A 162 0.16 34.53 13.59
CA ASN A 162 -0.15 35.56 12.59
C ASN A 162 -0.02 35.02 11.16
N GLN A 163 -0.77 35.60 10.24
CA GLN A 163 -0.93 35.12 8.87
C GLN A 163 0.40 35.04 8.09
N ASN A 164 1.30 36.00 8.26
CA ASN A 164 2.60 36.00 7.58
C ASN A 164 3.52 34.88 8.12
N ALA A 165 3.52 34.67 9.43
CA ALA A 165 4.26 33.58 10.06
C ALA A 165 3.70 32.21 9.65
N PHE A 166 2.38 32.10 9.47
CA PHE A 166 1.74 30.91 8.94
C PHE A 166 2.23 30.59 7.53
N TYR A 167 2.12 31.52 6.57
CA TYR A 167 2.58 31.28 5.19
C TYR A 167 4.05 30.91 5.11
N LYS A 168 4.92 31.61 5.84
CA LYS A 168 6.36 31.27 5.89
C LYS A 168 6.63 29.89 6.50
N SER A 169 5.74 29.40 7.37
CA SER A 169 5.87 28.07 7.95
C SER A 169 5.38 27.00 6.98
N VAL A 170 4.27 27.26 6.29
CA VAL A 170 3.76 26.38 5.21
C VAL A 170 4.82 26.17 4.13
N GLU A 171 5.44 27.23 3.63
CA GLU A 171 6.45 27.11 2.58
C GLU A 171 7.68 26.30 3.02
N ARG A 172 8.08 26.42 4.29
CA ARG A 172 9.15 25.59 4.87
C ARG A 172 8.73 24.12 4.97
N ILE A 173 7.52 23.86 5.45
CA ILE A 173 6.99 22.50 5.61
C ILE A 173 6.82 21.82 4.25
N LYS A 174 6.32 22.54 3.24
CA LYS A 174 6.24 22.03 1.86
C LYS A 174 7.62 21.65 1.34
N LYS A 175 8.62 22.51 1.56
CA LYS A 175 10.00 22.19 1.18
C LYS A 175 10.51 20.93 1.88
N ASP A 176 10.33 20.84 3.20
CA ASP A 176 10.72 19.65 3.96
C ASP A 176 10.03 18.38 3.43
N LEU A 177 8.74 18.45 3.11
CA LEU A 177 7.98 17.33 2.55
C LEU A 177 8.49 16.95 1.16
N THR A 178 8.76 17.93 0.30
CA THR A 178 9.37 17.71 -1.02
C THR A 178 10.74 17.06 -0.89
N ASP A 179 11.58 17.52 0.03
CA ASP A 179 12.91 16.96 0.27
C ASP A 179 12.81 15.49 0.75
N ILE A 180 11.83 15.16 1.60
CA ILE A 180 11.51 13.77 1.99
C ILE A 180 11.13 12.94 0.76
N CYS A 181 10.21 13.44 -0.07
CA CYS A 181 9.73 12.71 -1.25
C CYS A 181 10.85 12.45 -2.26
N LEU A 182 11.66 13.46 -2.57
CA LEU A 182 12.76 13.34 -3.53
C LEU A 182 13.88 12.42 -3.02
N SER A 183 14.24 12.52 -1.73
CA SER A 183 15.31 11.71 -1.15
C SER A 183 14.96 10.22 -1.12
N ASN A 184 13.68 9.90 -0.94
CA ASN A 184 13.17 8.53 -0.90
C ASN A 184 12.60 8.04 -2.24
N ARG A 185 12.54 8.91 -3.25
CA ARG A 185 12.05 8.63 -4.61
C ARG A 185 10.60 8.12 -4.65
N PHE A 186 9.71 8.72 -3.84
CA PHE A 186 8.29 8.38 -3.90
C PHE A 186 7.67 8.81 -5.24
N SER A 187 6.78 7.99 -5.76
CA SER A 187 5.96 8.26 -6.94
C SER A 187 4.97 9.40 -6.70
N GLU A 188 4.61 10.13 -7.75
CA GLU A 188 3.63 11.22 -7.65
C GLU A 188 2.27 10.70 -7.21
N GLU A 189 1.89 9.51 -7.68
CA GLU A 189 0.66 8.82 -7.31
C GLU A 189 0.63 8.48 -5.82
N ALA A 190 1.74 8.01 -5.25
CA ALA A 190 1.84 7.72 -3.81
C ALA A 190 1.76 8.99 -2.96
N VAL A 191 2.40 10.07 -3.40
CA VAL A 191 2.32 11.36 -2.72
C VAL A 191 0.89 11.90 -2.76
N SER A 192 0.20 11.80 -3.91
CA SER A 192 -1.20 12.21 -4.04
C SER A 192 -2.11 11.41 -3.12
N TYR A 193 -1.97 10.07 -3.11
CA TYR A 193 -2.75 9.20 -2.25
C TYR A 193 -2.47 9.47 -0.77
N PHE A 194 -1.21 9.66 -0.39
CA PHE A 194 -0.84 10.04 0.97
C PHE A 194 -1.57 11.32 1.41
N ILE A 195 -1.55 12.37 0.60
CA ILE A 195 -2.20 13.63 0.97
C ILE A 195 -3.72 13.46 1.09
N GLN A 196 -4.35 12.88 0.07
CA GLN A 196 -5.81 12.81 -0.04
C GLN A 196 -6.42 11.83 0.97
N GLU A 197 -5.83 10.65 1.09
CA GLU A 197 -6.47 9.52 1.76
C GLU A 197 -5.87 9.20 3.13
N ILE A 198 -4.63 9.61 3.42
CA ILE A 198 -3.99 9.31 4.71
C ILE A 198 -3.83 10.58 5.56
N TYR A 199 -3.28 11.64 4.98
CA TYR A 199 -2.95 12.84 5.74
C TYR A 199 -4.20 13.55 6.26
N LEU A 200 -5.18 13.78 5.38
CA LEU A 200 -6.43 14.42 5.76
C LEU A 200 -7.27 13.53 6.69
N SER A 201 -7.40 12.25 6.36
CA SER A 201 -8.29 11.32 7.09
C SER A 201 -7.74 10.82 8.43
N GLU A 202 -6.42 10.62 8.55
CA GLU A 202 -5.83 10.04 9.77
C GLU A 202 -5.12 11.07 10.65
N ILE A 203 -4.41 12.02 10.05
CA ILE A 203 -3.65 13.02 10.82
C ILE A 203 -4.54 14.19 11.17
N CYS A 204 -5.20 14.80 10.19
CA CYS A 204 -5.96 16.01 10.44
C CYS A 204 -7.23 15.75 11.26
N GLU A 205 -7.94 14.63 11.03
CA GLU A 205 -9.08 14.25 11.86
C GLU A 205 -8.70 14.01 13.33
N LYS A 206 -7.52 13.46 13.63
CA LYS A 206 -7.04 13.36 15.03
C LYS A 206 -6.90 14.72 15.69
N PHE A 207 -6.47 15.75 14.95
CA PHE A 207 -6.40 17.10 15.51
C PHE A 207 -7.77 17.77 15.60
N ARG A 208 -8.71 17.41 14.72
CA ARG A 208 -10.08 17.91 14.75
C ARG A 208 -10.86 17.42 15.97
N ILE A 209 -10.71 16.15 16.34
CA ILE A 209 -11.37 15.56 17.52
C ILE A 209 -10.83 16.15 18.84
N ASN A 210 -9.61 16.69 18.81
CA ASN A 210 -8.92 17.27 19.98
C ASN A 210 -8.95 18.82 20.01
N MET A 211 -9.86 19.43 19.25
CA MET A 211 -10.23 20.85 19.35
C MET A 211 -11.60 20.98 20.01
#